data_AF-A0A364GJY2-F1
#
_entry.id   AF-A0A364GJY2-F1
#
_cell.length_a   1.000
_cell.length_b   1.000
_cell.length_c   1.000
_cell.angle_alpha   90.00
_cell.angle_beta   90.00
_cell.angle_gamma   90.00
#
_symmetry.space_group_name_H-M   'P 1'
#
loop_
_entity.id
_entity.type
_entity.pdbx_description
1 polymer ?
#
loop_
_entity_poly.entity_id
_entity_poly.type
_entity_poly.pdbx_seq_one_letter_code
_entity_poly.pdbx_strand_id
1 'polypeptide(L)'
;MKMIRLILRAILVVGAVALVAAIVWPFLPPGATNAIAIFALKNGKTAIFIVTAVIFAAYFYWLLRNIAHFGRAKRAGLAIVTLGLLACLALISLGGVTTDDTDCQRFNYNAKMNGGIKQVDGTTYIVNICGSGARSHGFFADQNEQVKLVITDANGSTLATRLFFVFWDGRPGEDSIKIRDGKLIYFDASDQYDSMRSISLPPTLIDWVAARIPIWLR
;
A
#
# COMPACT_ATOMS: atom_id res chain seq x y z
N MET A 1 19.03 33.32 13.69
CA MET A 1 17.88 33.62 14.59
C MET A 1 16.53 33.80 13.88
N LYS A 2 16.43 34.56 12.76
CA LYS A 2 15.15 34.72 12.02
C LYS A 2 14.56 33.41 11.49
N MET A 3 15.38 32.52 10.94
CA MET A 3 14.94 31.23 10.38
C MET A 3 14.40 30.27 11.46
N ILE A 4 15.05 30.22 12.63
CA ILE A 4 14.61 29.39 13.78
C ILE A 4 13.26 29.87 14.32
N ARG A 5 13.03 31.20 14.41
CA ARG A 5 11.71 31.74 14.78
C ARG A 5 10.62 31.42 13.76
N LEU A 6 10.95 31.41 12.47
CA LEU A 6 10.01 31.04 11.40
C LEU A 6 9.60 29.57 11.49
N ILE A 7 10.57 28.67 11.70
CA ILE A 7 10.31 27.24 11.89
C ILE A 7 9.47 27.00 13.15
N LEU A 8 9.82 27.64 14.27
CA LEU A 8 9.06 27.50 15.52
C LEU A 8 7.62 28.01 15.39
N ARG A 9 7.40 29.12 14.69
CA ARG A 9 6.06 29.64 14.41
C ARG A 9 5.25 28.71 13.51
N ALA A 10 5.88 28.14 12.48
CA ALA A 10 5.21 27.18 11.61
C ALA A 10 4.80 25.92 12.40
N ILE A 11 5.68 25.37 13.24
CA ILE A 11 5.38 24.22 14.10
C ILE A 11 4.23 24.55 15.08
N LEU A 12 4.26 25.73 15.71
CA LEU A 12 3.20 26.17 16.62
C LEU A 12 1.85 26.32 15.91
N VAL A 13 1.83 26.89 14.70
CA VAL A 13 0.61 27.05 13.92
C VAL A 13 0.06 25.69 13.47
N VAL A 14 0.91 24.80 12.97
CA VAL A 14 0.50 23.44 12.59
C VAL A 14 -0.03 22.67 13.80
N GLY A 15 0.65 22.77 14.96
CA GLY A 15 0.20 22.15 16.20
C GLY A 15 -1.15 22.71 16.69
N ALA A 16 -1.35 24.02 16.63
CA ALA A 16 -2.62 24.65 17.01
C ALA A 16 -3.77 24.24 16.08
N VAL A 17 -3.53 24.21 14.77
CA VAL A 17 -4.51 23.75 13.78
C VAL A 17 -4.86 22.27 13.99
N ALA A 18 -3.87 21.42 14.26
CA ALA A 18 -4.09 20.00 14.55
C ALA A 18 -4.89 19.80 15.85
N LEU A 19 -4.63 20.61 16.88
CA LEU A 19 -5.36 20.56 18.15
C LEU A 19 -6.83 20.97 17.95
N VAL A 20 -7.09 22.05 17.21
CA VAL A 20 -8.45 22.49 16.88
C VAL A 20 -9.17 21.43 16.05
N ALA A 21 -8.50 20.84 15.06
CA ALA A 21 -9.07 19.74 14.29
C ALA A 21 -9.44 18.54 15.15
N ALA A 22 -8.57 18.14 16.09
CA ALA A 22 -8.84 17.04 17.02
C ALA A 22 -10.00 17.33 17.98
N ILE A 23 -10.16 18.59 18.43
CA ILE A 23 -11.28 19.02 19.28
C ILE A 23 -12.59 19.05 18.50
N VAL A 24 -12.58 19.48 17.24
CA VAL A 24 -13.77 19.57 16.38
C VAL A 24 -14.21 18.20 15.86
N TRP A 25 -13.27 17.27 15.69
CA TRP A 25 -13.50 15.92 15.17
C TRP A 25 -14.66 15.14 15.82
N PRO A 26 -14.78 15.04 17.16
CA PRO A 26 -15.88 14.32 17.82
C PRO A 26 -17.25 14.99 17.66
N PHE A 27 -17.30 16.26 17.22
CA PHE A 27 -18.55 17.00 17.03
C PHE A 27 -19.06 16.98 15.58
N LEU A 28 -18.32 16.37 14.67
CA LEU A 28 -18.74 16.23 13.27
C LEU A 28 -19.67 15.00 13.13
N PRO A 29 -20.74 15.11 12.32
CA PRO A 29 -21.63 13.97 12.08
C PRO A 29 -20.88 12.84 11.35
N PRO A 30 -21.25 11.56 11.58
CA PRO A 30 -20.55 10.40 11.04
C PRO A 30 -20.36 10.42 9.51
N GLY A 31 -21.33 10.97 8.77
CA GLY A 31 -21.21 11.11 7.32
C GLY A 31 -20.12 12.10 6.88
N ALA A 32 -19.89 13.17 7.64
CA ALA A 32 -18.89 14.19 7.34
C ALA A 32 -17.47 13.73 7.72
N THR A 33 -17.31 13.06 8.88
CA THR A 33 -16.02 12.48 9.27
C THR A 33 -15.59 11.37 8.30
N ASN A 34 -16.53 10.53 7.84
CA ASN A 34 -16.26 9.50 6.84
C ASN A 34 -15.85 10.10 5.50
N ALA A 35 -16.54 11.15 5.03
CA ALA A 35 -16.18 11.84 3.79
C ALA A 35 -14.79 12.51 3.87
N ILE A 36 -14.46 13.13 5.01
CA ILE A 36 -13.14 13.76 5.24
C ILE A 36 -12.04 12.69 5.34
N ALA A 37 -12.29 11.57 6.02
CA ALA A 37 -11.34 10.47 6.11
C ALA A 37 -11.11 9.78 4.77
N ILE A 38 -12.17 9.51 4.00
CA ILE A 38 -12.08 8.97 2.63
C ILE A 38 -11.35 9.97 1.73
N PHE A 39 -11.64 11.27 1.83
CA PHE A 39 -10.92 12.30 1.08
C PHE A 39 -9.44 12.38 1.49
N ALA A 40 -9.12 12.26 2.77
CA ALA A 40 -7.76 12.28 3.30
C ALA A 40 -6.98 10.99 2.98
N LEU A 41 -7.63 9.83 2.87
CA LEU A 41 -7.02 8.59 2.40
C LEU A 41 -6.83 8.61 0.87
N LYS A 42 -7.88 9.01 0.14
CA LYS A 42 -7.89 9.15 -1.32
C LYS A 42 -6.85 10.14 -1.82
N ASN A 43 -6.63 11.22 -1.07
CA ASN A 43 -5.65 12.25 -1.40
C ASN A 43 -4.41 12.20 -0.50
N GLY A 44 -4.32 11.33 0.50
CA GLY A 44 -3.24 11.33 1.49
C GLY A 44 -1.93 10.90 0.88
N LYS A 45 -1.95 9.83 0.09
CA LYS A 45 -0.78 9.39 -0.70
C LYS A 45 -0.36 10.48 -1.68
N THR A 46 -1.33 11.11 -2.37
CA THR A 46 -1.10 12.22 -3.30
C THR A 46 -0.56 13.46 -2.59
N ALA A 47 -1.05 13.78 -1.40
CA ALA A 47 -0.63 14.92 -0.59
C ALA A 47 0.77 14.70 -0.02
N ILE A 48 1.07 13.52 0.51
CA ILE A 48 2.42 13.15 0.95
C ILE A 48 3.39 13.22 -0.23
N PHE A 49 2.98 12.75 -1.41
CA PHE A 49 3.80 12.84 -2.62
C PHE A 49 4.03 14.30 -3.04
N ILE A 50 2.98 15.12 -3.12
CA ILE A 50 3.07 16.56 -3.47
C ILE A 50 3.93 17.31 -2.45
N VAL A 51 3.71 17.11 -1.15
CA VAL A 51 4.47 17.78 -0.09
C VAL A 51 5.95 17.39 -0.17
N THR A 52 6.25 16.09 -0.30
CA THR A 52 7.63 15.62 -0.46
C THR A 52 8.28 16.18 -1.73
N ALA A 53 7.56 16.22 -2.85
CA ALA A 53 8.05 16.77 -4.11
C ALA A 53 8.31 18.28 -4.03
N VAL A 54 7.45 19.04 -3.35
CA VAL A 54 7.62 20.48 -3.11
C VAL A 54 8.83 20.74 -2.21
N ILE A 55 9.00 19.96 -1.14
CA ILE A 55 10.18 20.04 -0.27
C ILE A 55 11.45 19.74 -1.06
N PHE A 56 11.43 18.70 -1.91
CA PHE A 56 12.56 18.34 -2.76
C PHE A 56 12.88 19.43 -3.78
N ALA A 57 11.88 20.01 -4.44
CA ALA A 57 12.05 21.11 -5.39
C ALA A 57 12.61 22.37 -4.72
N ALA A 58 12.11 22.72 -3.53
CA ALA A 58 12.62 23.85 -2.74
C ALA A 58 14.08 23.61 -2.28
N TYR A 59 14.39 22.39 -1.85
CA TYR A 59 15.75 21.97 -1.50
C TYR A 59 16.68 22.05 -2.72
N PHE A 60 16.25 21.54 -3.88
CA PHE A 60 17.02 21.57 -5.11
C PHE A 60 17.25 22.99 -5.65
N TYR A 61 16.23 23.86 -5.57
CA TYR A 61 16.36 25.27 -5.91
C TYR A 61 17.36 25.99 -5.00
N TRP A 62 17.28 25.74 -3.68
CA TRP A 62 18.26 26.26 -2.72
C TRP A 62 19.68 25.75 -3.00
N LEU A 63 19.79 24.49 -3.44
CA LEU A 63 21.03 23.86 -3.86
C LEU A 63 21.69 24.63 -5.00
N LEU A 64 20.97 24.81 -6.10
CA LEU A 64 21.47 25.42 -7.33
C LEU A 64 21.95 26.85 -7.07
N ARG A 65 21.23 27.60 -6.23
CA ARG A 65 21.59 28.97 -5.86
C ARG A 65 22.88 29.07 -5.04
N ASN A 66 23.21 28.05 -4.25
CA ASN A 66 24.33 28.09 -3.31
C ASN A 66 25.53 27.20 -3.70
N ILE A 67 25.43 26.42 -4.80
CA ILE A 67 26.43 25.41 -5.16
C ILE A 67 27.83 25.98 -5.42
N ALA A 68 27.90 27.21 -5.93
CA ALA A 68 29.14 27.94 -6.17
C ALA A 68 29.88 28.30 -4.85
N HIS A 69 29.17 28.39 -3.73
CA HIS A 69 29.71 28.78 -2.43
C HIS A 69 30.14 27.57 -1.56
N PHE A 70 29.91 26.33 -2.04
CA PHE A 70 30.24 25.13 -1.28
C PHE A 70 31.61 24.54 -1.65
N GLY A 71 32.47 24.36 -0.64
CA GLY A 71 33.72 23.61 -0.75
C GLY A 71 33.50 22.10 -0.96
N ARG A 72 34.59 21.39 -1.32
CA ARG A 72 34.57 19.98 -1.77
C ARG A 72 33.90 19.02 -0.76
N ALA A 73 34.16 19.17 0.54
CA ALA A 73 33.54 18.34 1.59
C ALA A 73 32.03 18.59 1.74
N LYS A 74 31.58 19.85 1.61
CA LYS A 74 30.16 20.20 1.69
C LYS A 74 29.38 19.64 0.50
N ARG A 75 30.00 19.58 -0.69
CA ARG A 75 29.40 18.97 -1.89
C ARG A 75 29.22 17.45 -1.75
N ALA A 76 30.14 16.75 -1.09
CA ALA A 76 30.02 15.31 -0.84
C ALA A 76 28.87 15.00 0.14
N GLY A 77 28.77 15.74 1.25
CA GLY A 77 27.64 15.61 2.18
C GLY A 77 26.30 15.92 1.53
N LEU A 78 26.28 16.92 0.63
CA LEU A 78 25.11 17.28 -0.16
C LEU A 78 24.65 16.13 -1.07
N ALA A 79 25.57 15.50 -1.78
CA ALA A 79 25.30 14.39 -2.68
C ALA A 79 24.64 13.21 -1.94
N ILE A 80 25.14 12.89 -0.74
CA ILE A 80 24.59 11.85 0.14
C ILE A 80 23.16 12.18 0.55
N VAL A 81 22.88 13.44 0.95
CA VAL A 81 21.53 13.88 1.33
C VAL A 81 20.56 13.83 0.15
N THR A 82 20.98 14.27 -1.04
CA THR A 82 20.16 14.15 -2.27
C THR A 82 19.85 12.69 -2.61
N LEU A 83 20.84 11.79 -2.51
CA LEU A 83 20.64 10.37 -2.77
C LEU A 83 19.68 9.74 -1.77
N GLY A 84 19.77 10.09 -0.49
CA GLY A 84 18.83 9.65 0.55
C GLY A 84 17.40 10.14 0.28
N LEU A 85 17.22 11.41 -0.08
CA LEU A 85 15.92 11.99 -0.43
C LEU A 85 15.31 11.32 -1.67
N LEU A 86 16.12 11.06 -2.70
CA LEU A 86 15.71 10.34 -3.91
C LEU A 86 15.29 8.90 -3.59
N ALA A 87 16.03 8.21 -2.72
CA ALA A 87 15.67 6.88 -2.26
C ALA A 87 14.34 6.88 -1.48
N CYS A 88 14.13 7.83 -0.57
CA CYS A 88 12.84 7.98 0.13
C CYS A 88 11.69 8.30 -0.84
N LEU A 89 11.89 9.19 -1.82
CA LEU A 89 10.90 9.48 -2.86
C LEU A 89 10.59 8.26 -3.71
N ALA A 90 11.61 7.50 -4.12
CA ALA A 90 11.47 6.25 -4.87
C ALA A 90 10.69 5.20 -4.06
N LEU A 91 11.00 5.04 -2.76
CA LEU A 91 10.27 4.14 -1.87
C LEU A 91 8.79 4.54 -1.76
N ILE A 92 8.49 5.81 -1.48
CA ILE A 92 7.10 6.30 -1.33
C ILE A 92 6.31 6.21 -2.65
N SER A 93 6.98 6.41 -3.79
CA SER A 93 6.34 6.41 -5.12
C SER A 93 6.16 5.02 -5.72
N LEU A 94 7.12 4.09 -5.50
CA LEU A 94 7.10 2.74 -6.05
C LEU A 94 6.47 1.71 -5.10
N GLY A 95 6.61 1.89 -3.79
CA GLY A 95 6.13 0.96 -2.78
C GLY A 95 5.25 1.64 -1.73
N GLY A 96 3.96 1.33 -1.71
CA GLY A 96 3.29 1.35 -0.42
C GLY A 96 4.02 0.32 0.46
N VAL A 97 4.32 0.64 1.72
CA VAL A 97 4.76 -0.39 2.67
C VAL A 97 3.56 -1.31 2.89
N THR A 98 3.43 -2.35 2.08
CA THR A 98 2.41 -3.38 2.28
C THR A 98 2.94 -4.33 3.35
N THR A 99 2.49 -4.15 4.58
CA THR A 99 2.67 -5.14 5.63
C THR A 99 1.73 -6.31 5.38
N ASP A 100 2.21 -7.52 5.62
CA ASP A 100 1.37 -8.73 5.63
C ASP A 100 0.73 -8.82 7.01
N ASP A 101 -0.51 -8.34 7.11
CA ASP A 101 -1.30 -8.36 8.35
C ASP A 101 -2.21 -9.61 8.41
N THR A 102 -1.99 -10.60 7.54
CA THR A 102 -2.83 -11.80 7.44
C THR A 102 -2.48 -12.88 8.46
N ASP A 103 -3.50 -13.53 9.02
CA ASP A 103 -3.35 -14.68 9.93
C ASP A 103 -3.97 -15.92 9.28
N CYS A 104 -3.11 -16.65 8.56
CA CYS A 104 -3.48 -17.85 7.82
C CYS A 104 -3.75 -19.08 8.69
N GLN A 105 -3.46 -19.03 9.99
CA GLN A 105 -3.82 -20.10 10.92
C GLN A 105 -5.28 -19.95 11.35
N ARG A 106 -5.73 -18.70 11.53
CA ARG A 106 -7.05 -18.38 12.07
C ARG A 106 -8.10 -18.11 11.02
N PHE A 107 -7.74 -17.46 9.92
CA PHE A 107 -8.70 -16.98 8.92
C PHE A 107 -8.44 -17.61 7.56
N ASN A 108 -8.94 -18.83 7.37
CA ASN A 108 -8.89 -19.54 6.10
C ASN A 108 -10.13 -19.22 5.24
N TYR A 109 -9.91 -18.69 4.04
CA TYR A 109 -10.96 -18.31 3.09
C TYR A 109 -11.01 -19.18 1.84
N ASN A 110 -10.37 -20.34 1.83
CA ASN A 110 -10.43 -21.28 0.70
C ASN A 110 -11.87 -21.63 0.32
N ALA A 111 -12.73 -21.93 1.29
CA ALA A 111 -14.13 -22.25 1.01
C ALA A 111 -14.92 -21.02 0.52
N LYS A 112 -14.63 -19.84 1.08
CA LYS A 112 -15.38 -18.60 0.81
C LYS A 112 -15.04 -17.97 -0.54
N MET A 113 -13.77 -18.06 -0.96
CA MET A 113 -13.24 -17.41 -2.15
C MET A 113 -12.89 -18.40 -3.27
N ASN A 114 -13.42 -19.62 -3.23
CA ASN A 114 -13.19 -20.65 -4.24
C ASN A 114 -11.70 -21.03 -4.42
N GLY A 115 -10.96 -21.12 -3.30
CA GLY A 115 -9.61 -21.67 -3.26
C GLY A 115 -9.59 -23.20 -3.36
N GLY A 116 -8.57 -23.81 -2.75
CA GLY A 116 -8.35 -25.26 -2.76
C GLY A 116 -7.65 -25.76 -4.04
N ILE A 117 -7.83 -27.05 -4.33
CA ILE A 117 -7.18 -27.72 -5.46
C ILE A 117 -7.85 -27.32 -6.76
N LYS A 118 -7.05 -26.91 -7.74
CA LYS A 118 -7.48 -26.50 -9.08
C LYS A 118 -6.69 -27.25 -10.14
N GLN A 119 -7.38 -27.78 -11.15
CA GLN A 119 -6.76 -28.41 -12.31
C GLN A 119 -6.84 -27.45 -13.49
N VAL A 120 -5.70 -27.14 -14.09
CA VAL A 120 -5.60 -26.29 -15.29
C VAL A 120 -4.65 -26.98 -16.25
N ASP A 121 -5.14 -27.27 -17.46
CA ASP A 121 -4.37 -27.94 -18.53
C ASP A 121 -3.65 -29.22 -18.06
N GLY A 122 -4.33 -30.02 -17.22
CA GLY A 122 -3.79 -31.26 -16.65
C GLY A 122 -2.77 -31.08 -15.53
N THR A 123 -2.45 -29.83 -15.15
CA THR A 123 -1.57 -29.49 -14.03
C THR A 123 -2.38 -29.12 -12.80
N THR A 124 -1.98 -29.68 -11.65
CA THR A 124 -2.61 -29.45 -10.36
C THR A 124 -1.96 -28.29 -9.62
N TYR A 125 -2.77 -27.31 -9.24
CA TYR A 125 -2.39 -26.15 -8.44
C TYR A 125 -3.19 -26.15 -7.14
N ILE A 126 -2.54 -25.79 -6.04
CA ILE A 126 -3.21 -25.61 -4.75
C ILE A 126 -3.28 -24.12 -4.46
N VAL A 127 -4.49 -23.60 -4.37
CA VAL A 127 -4.78 -22.19 -4.13
C VAL A 127 -5.16 -22.01 -2.67
N ASN A 128 -4.27 -21.44 -1.88
CA ASN A 128 -4.49 -21.12 -0.47
C ASN A 128 -4.77 -19.63 -0.29
N ILE A 129 -5.83 -19.34 0.47
CA ILE A 129 -6.37 -18.00 0.68
C ILE A 129 -6.60 -17.82 2.17
N CYS A 130 -6.04 -16.76 2.72
CA CYS A 130 -6.21 -16.37 4.11
C CYS A 130 -6.36 -14.86 4.24
N GLY A 131 -6.96 -14.40 5.33
CA GLY A 131 -7.10 -12.97 5.60
C GLY A 131 -6.61 -12.55 6.98
N SER A 132 -6.73 -11.26 7.27
CA SER A 132 -6.43 -10.68 8.58
C SER A 132 -7.54 -10.90 9.61
N GLY A 133 -8.70 -11.38 9.19
CA GLY A 133 -9.88 -11.64 10.01
C GLY A 133 -10.58 -10.40 10.52
N ALA A 134 -10.30 -9.26 9.90
CA ALA A 134 -10.91 -7.99 10.28
C ALA A 134 -12.42 -8.03 10.02
N ARG A 135 -13.21 -8.35 11.05
CA ARG A 135 -14.48 -7.68 11.27
C ARG A 135 -14.19 -6.41 12.05
N SER A 136 -14.30 -5.29 11.37
CA SER A 136 -14.35 -3.95 11.93
C SER A 136 -15.13 -3.89 13.27
N HIS A 137 -14.44 -4.04 14.41
CA HIS A 137 -14.91 -3.59 15.71
C HIS A 137 -14.09 -2.37 16.11
N GLY A 138 -14.31 -1.30 15.36
CA GLY A 138 -13.80 0.03 15.60
C GLY A 138 -14.56 1.01 14.71
N PHE A 139 -14.82 2.22 15.19
CA PHE A 139 -15.52 3.29 14.47
C PHE A 139 -14.84 3.75 13.16
N PHE A 140 -13.72 3.11 12.77
CA PHE A 140 -12.86 3.45 11.63
C PHE A 140 -12.34 2.22 10.85
N ALA A 141 -12.90 1.03 11.06
CA ALA A 141 -12.36 -0.14 10.37
C ALA A 141 -12.91 -0.22 8.95
N ASP A 142 -11.99 -0.05 8.01
CA ASP A 142 -12.21 -0.26 6.59
C ASP A 142 -12.98 -1.56 6.37
N GLN A 143 -14.05 -1.50 5.58
CA GLN A 143 -14.75 -2.70 5.13
C GLN A 143 -13.93 -3.55 4.14
N ASN A 144 -12.69 -3.14 3.91
CA ASN A 144 -11.71 -3.82 3.09
C ASN A 144 -10.84 -4.69 4.00
N GLU A 145 -10.97 -6.01 3.87
CA GLU A 145 -10.08 -6.94 4.54
C GLU A 145 -8.86 -7.22 3.67
N GLN A 146 -7.67 -7.24 4.26
CA GLN A 146 -6.47 -7.69 3.56
C GLN A 146 -6.47 -9.21 3.45
N VAL A 147 -6.28 -9.71 2.23
CA VAL A 147 -6.25 -11.13 1.90
C VAL A 147 -4.95 -11.49 1.20
N LYS A 148 -4.43 -12.65 1.55
CA LYS A 148 -3.25 -13.27 0.97
C LYS A 148 -3.65 -14.47 0.14
N LEU A 149 -3.22 -14.46 -1.12
CA LEU A 149 -3.35 -15.56 -2.07
C LEU A 149 -1.99 -16.19 -2.29
N VAL A 150 -1.91 -17.50 -2.09
CA VAL A 150 -0.72 -18.32 -2.32
C VAL A 150 -1.09 -19.44 -3.28
N ILE A 151 -0.36 -19.54 -4.39
CA ILE A 151 -0.49 -20.63 -5.35
C ILE A 151 0.72 -21.53 -5.18
N THR A 152 0.50 -22.82 -4.92
CA THR A 152 1.55 -23.83 -4.87
C THR A 152 1.34 -24.89 -5.95
N ASP A 153 2.41 -25.60 -6.30
CA ASP A 153 2.32 -26.82 -7.09
C ASP A 153 1.78 -28.00 -6.25
N ALA A 154 1.63 -29.16 -6.89
CA ALA A 154 1.22 -30.41 -6.25
C ALA A 154 2.19 -30.91 -5.16
N ASN A 155 3.46 -30.48 -5.21
CA ASN A 155 4.50 -30.84 -4.25
C ASN A 155 4.56 -29.86 -3.06
N GLY A 156 3.74 -28.81 -3.07
CA GLY A 156 3.70 -27.76 -2.04
C GLY A 156 4.72 -26.63 -2.25
N SER A 157 5.40 -26.55 -3.40
CA SER A 157 6.30 -25.44 -3.72
C SER A 157 5.52 -24.19 -4.10
N THR A 158 5.80 -23.07 -3.45
CA THR A 158 5.15 -21.79 -3.75
C THR A 158 5.52 -21.30 -5.15
N LEU A 159 4.53 -21.08 -6.00
CA LEU A 159 4.70 -20.58 -7.36
C LEU A 159 4.40 -19.09 -7.47
N ALA A 160 3.40 -18.61 -6.72
CA ALA A 160 3.03 -17.20 -6.71
C ALA A 160 2.42 -16.81 -5.35
N THR A 161 2.68 -15.57 -4.92
CA THR A 161 2.05 -14.95 -3.76
C THR A 161 1.52 -13.57 -4.14
N ARG A 162 0.34 -13.20 -3.64
CA ARG A 162 -0.27 -11.87 -3.75
C ARG A 162 -0.90 -11.44 -2.43
N LEU A 163 -0.80 -10.15 -2.14
CA LEU A 163 -1.63 -9.46 -1.16
C LEU A 163 -2.56 -8.52 -1.91
N PHE A 164 -3.81 -8.48 -1.50
CA PHE A 164 -4.85 -7.64 -2.08
C PHE A 164 -5.94 -7.39 -1.04
N PHE A 165 -6.85 -6.48 -1.34
CA PHE A 165 -7.97 -6.17 -0.45
C PHE A 165 -9.28 -6.70 -1.02
N VAL A 166 -10.17 -7.18 -0.16
CA VAL A 166 -11.52 -7.64 -0.52
C VAL A 166 -12.57 -6.85 0.24
N PHE A 167 -13.71 -6.58 -0.38
CA PHE A 167 -14.81 -5.86 0.22
C PHE A 167 -16.00 -6.81 0.39
N TRP A 168 -16.16 -7.37 1.59
CA TRP A 168 -17.13 -8.45 1.83
C TRP A 168 -18.61 -8.05 1.69
N ASP A 169 -18.91 -6.76 1.83
CA ASP A 169 -20.26 -6.21 1.68
C ASP A 169 -20.56 -5.82 0.21
N GLY A 170 -19.71 -6.27 -0.72
CA GLY A 170 -19.78 -6.00 -2.16
C GLY A 170 -20.80 -6.86 -2.91
N ARG A 171 -20.72 -6.84 -4.25
CA ARG A 171 -21.59 -7.68 -5.09
C ARG A 171 -21.26 -9.16 -4.84
N PRO A 172 -22.26 -10.00 -4.51
CA PRO A 172 -22.03 -11.42 -4.25
C PRO A 172 -21.40 -12.10 -5.49
N GLY A 173 -20.24 -12.74 -5.30
CA GLY A 173 -19.53 -13.50 -6.33
C GLY A 173 -18.41 -12.74 -7.06
N GLU A 174 -18.17 -11.47 -6.73
CA GLU A 174 -17.08 -10.66 -7.28
C GLU A 174 -15.75 -10.90 -6.51
N ASP A 175 -15.83 -11.18 -5.20
CA ASP A 175 -14.67 -11.53 -4.35
C ASP A 175 -14.20 -12.99 -4.51
N SER A 176 -14.86 -13.78 -5.35
CA SER A 176 -14.50 -15.18 -5.57
C SER A 176 -13.47 -15.33 -6.68
N ILE A 177 -12.47 -16.18 -6.46
CA ILE A 177 -11.46 -16.48 -7.46
C ILE A 177 -12.09 -17.30 -8.59
N LYS A 178 -11.76 -16.93 -9.83
CA LYS A 178 -12.23 -17.61 -11.04
C LYS A 178 -11.03 -18.05 -11.86
N ILE A 179 -11.09 -19.26 -12.40
CA ILE A 179 -10.10 -19.73 -13.37
C ILE A 179 -10.74 -19.68 -14.75
N ARG A 180 -10.10 -18.96 -15.67
CA ARG A 180 -10.55 -18.82 -17.05
C ARG A 180 -9.35 -18.67 -17.97
N ASP A 181 -9.36 -19.40 -19.08
CA ASP A 181 -8.35 -19.30 -20.15
C ASP A 181 -6.90 -19.43 -19.62
N GLY A 182 -6.66 -20.39 -18.72
CA GLY A 182 -5.34 -20.60 -18.11
C GLY A 182 -4.92 -19.47 -17.15
N LYS A 183 -5.85 -18.67 -16.63
CA LYS A 183 -5.56 -17.58 -15.70
C LYS A 183 -6.42 -17.66 -14.46
N LEU A 184 -5.82 -17.38 -13.32
CA LEU A 184 -6.50 -17.14 -12.06
C LEU A 184 -6.86 -15.66 -11.97
N ILE A 185 -8.15 -15.35 -11.94
CA ILE A 185 -8.72 -14.02 -11.90
C ILE A 185 -9.22 -13.76 -10.48
N TYR A 186 -8.86 -12.62 -9.91
CA TYR A 186 -9.26 -12.18 -8.58
C TYR A 186 -9.59 -10.69 -8.59
N PHE A 187 -10.39 -10.24 -7.61
CA PHE A 187 -10.74 -8.85 -7.44
C PHE A 187 -9.89 -8.23 -6.34
N ASP A 188 -9.26 -7.09 -6.62
CA ASP A 188 -8.46 -6.30 -5.69
C ASP A 188 -9.11 -4.93 -5.48
N ALA A 189 -9.73 -4.77 -4.31
CA ALA A 189 -10.44 -3.56 -3.91
C ALA A 189 -9.51 -2.37 -3.63
N SER A 190 -8.18 -2.51 -3.76
CA SER A 190 -7.25 -1.40 -3.62
C SER A 190 -7.21 -0.46 -4.83
N ASP A 191 -7.61 -0.92 -6.02
CA ASP A 191 -7.58 -0.14 -7.26
C ASP A 191 -8.92 0.54 -7.57
N GLN A 192 -8.86 1.82 -7.99
CA GLN A 192 -10.05 2.67 -8.26
C GLN A 192 -10.68 2.51 -9.65
N TYR A 193 -9.97 1.92 -10.62
CA TYR A 193 -10.40 1.93 -12.04
C TYR A 193 -10.49 0.54 -12.68
N ASP A 194 -9.64 -0.40 -12.26
CA ASP A 194 -9.67 -1.79 -12.71
C ASP A 194 -9.23 -2.70 -11.56
N SER A 195 -10.20 -3.13 -10.77
CA SER A 195 -9.99 -4.00 -9.63
C SER A 195 -9.82 -5.46 -10.05
N MET A 196 -10.02 -5.82 -11.33
CA MET A 196 -9.86 -7.20 -11.77
C MET A 196 -8.38 -7.47 -12.09
N ARG A 197 -7.77 -8.34 -11.29
CA ARG A 197 -6.39 -8.78 -11.46
C ARG A 197 -6.34 -10.23 -11.94
N SER A 198 -5.26 -10.59 -12.62
CA SER A 198 -5.06 -11.96 -13.08
C SER A 198 -3.64 -12.45 -12.88
N ILE A 199 -3.50 -13.75 -12.66
CA ILE A 199 -2.23 -14.49 -12.56
C ILE A 199 -2.29 -15.58 -13.62
N SER A 200 -1.25 -15.68 -14.44
CA SER A 200 -1.17 -16.76 -15.43
C SER A 200 -0.95 -18.11 -14.72
N LEU A 201 -1.53 -19.17 -15.27
CA LEU A 201 -1.29 -20.55 -14.87
C LEU A 201 -0.73 -21.28 -16.10
N PRO A 202 0.53 -21.74 -16.08
CA PRO A 202 1.49 -21.63 -14.99
C PRO A 202 1.91 -20.17 -14.69
N PRO A 203 2.25 -19.84 -13.42
CA PRO A 203 2.78 -18.53 -13.07
C PRO A 203 4.05 -18.18 -13.82
N THR A 204 4.27 -16.88 -14.06
CA THR A 204 5.44 -16.42 -14.81
C THR A 204 6.73 -16.56 -13.98
N LEU A 205 7.88 -16.48 -14.63
CA LEU A 205 9.17 -16.43 -13.92
C LEU A 205 9.25 -15.26 -12.93
N ILE A 206 8.63 -14.12 -13.25
CA ILE A 206 8.56 -12.95 -12.36
C ILE A 206 7.73 -13.28 -11.13
N ASP A 207 6.59 -13.95 -11.29
CA ASP A 207 5.76 -14.41 -10.18
C ASP A 207 6.51 -15.35 -9.26
N TRP A 208 7.26 -16.27 -9.87
CA TRP A 208 8.07 -17.21 -9.15
C TRP A 208 9.15 -16.49 -8.33
N VAL A 209 9.95 -15.62 -8.94
CA VAL A 209 11.00 -14.86 -8.22
C VAL A 209 10.38 -14.04 -7.10
N ALA A 210 9.30 -13.32 -7.39
CA ALA A 210 8.68 -12.42 -6.44
C ALA A 210 7.99 -13.15 -5.27
N ALA A 211 7.61 -14.43 -5.44
CA ALA A 211 7.13 -15.26 -4.34
C ALA A 211 8.24 -15.67 -3.34
N ARG A 212 9.52 -15.53 -3.69
CA ARG A 212 10.67 -15.77 -2.78
C ARG A 212 11.13 -14.49 -2.07
N ILE A 213 10.64 -13.33 -2.50
CA ILE A 213 10.97 -12.06 -1.86
C ILE A 213 9.98 -11.85 -0.71
N PRO A 214 10.47 -11.56 0.53
CA PRO A 214 9.61 -11.17 1.63
C PRO A 214 8.68 -10.03 1.23
N ILE A 215 7.41 -10.12 1.64
CA ILE A 215 6.37 -9.17 1.23
C ILE A 215 6.74 -7.72 1.58
N TRP A 216 7.44 -7.48 2.69
CA TRP A 216 7.87 -6.13 3.09
C TRP A 216 8.94 -5.53 2.18
N LEU A 217 9.59 -6.33 1.31
CA LEU A 217 10.61 -5.89 0.34
C LEU A 217 10.05 -5.75 -1.08
N ARG A 218 8.76 -6.02 -1.28
CA ARG A 218 8.13 -6.08 -2.60
C ARG A 218 7.44 -4.78 -2.98
#